data_AF-A0A965AW26-F1
#
_entry.id   AF-A0A965AW26-F1
#
_cell.length_a   1.000
_cell.length_b   1.000
_cell.length_c   1.000
_cell.angle_alpha   90.00
_cell.angle_beta   90.00
_cell.angle_gamma   90.00
#
_symmetry.space_group_name_H-M   'P 1'
#
loop_
_entity.id
_entity.type
_entity.pdbx_description
1 polymer ?
#
loop_
_entity_poly.entity_id
_entity_poly.type
_entity_poly.pdbx_seq_one_letter_code
_entity_poly.pdbx_strand_id
1 'polypeptide(L)'
;MISQIGQSVIDTVQAAGQQVTDTVFGAPIRLGVTGLARSGKTVFITSLVANLLAGGRMPQLAAFAKGRVELAYLHPQPDDTMAR
;
A
#
# COMPACT_ATOMS: atom_id res chain seq x y z
N MET A 1 -32.88 -21.84 4.60
CA MET A 1 -33.37 -20.70 3.79
C MET A 1 -33.07 -19.35 4.45
N ILE A 2 -33.52 -19.06 5.69
CA ILE A 2 -33.22 -17.77 6.38
C ILE A 2 -31.71 -17.55 6.61
N SER A 3 -30.96 -18.60 6.97
CA SER A 3 -29.51 -18.51 7.18
C SER A 3 -28.70 -18.23 5.90
N GLN A 4 -29.24 -18.53 4.71
CA GLN A 4 -28.56 -18.30 3.43
C GLN A 4 -28.68 -16.84 2.99
N ILE A 5 -29.82 -16.18 3.28
CA ILE A 5 -30.04 -14.76 3.02
C ILE A 5 -29.14 -13.90 3.91
N GLY A 6 -28.97 -14.28 5.18
CA GLY A 6 -28.05 -13.60 6.09
C GLY A 6 -26.59 -13.62 5.59
N GLN A 7 -26.12 -14.76 5.08
CA GLN A 7 -24.77 -14.89 4.56
C GLN A 7 -24.56 -14.11 3.27
N SER A 8 -25.50 -14.16 2.33
CA SER A 8 -25.39 -13.42 1.06
C SER A 8 -25.35 -11.90 1.25
N VAL A 9 -26.04 -11.37 2.26
CA VAL A 9 -26.02 -9.94 2.58
C VAL A 9 -24.65 -9.52 3.13
N ILE A 10 -24.04 -10.34 4.01
CA ILE A 10 -22.70 -10.10 4.54
C ILE A 10 -21.65 -10.15 3.43
N ASP A 11 -21.73 -11.15 2.55
CA ASP A 11 -20.81 -11.32 1.43
C ASP A 11 -20.92 -10.14 0.43
N THR A 12 -22.15 -9.65 0.19
CA THR A 12 -22.40 -8.48 -0.68
C THR A 12 -21.83 -7.19 -0.09
N VAL A 13 -21.94 -7.00 1.22
CA VAL A 13 -21.38 -5.82 1.91
C VAL A 13 -19.86 -5.84 1.89
N GLN A 14 -19.22 -7.00 2.09
CA GLN A 14 -17.76 -7.13 1.94
C GLN A 14 -17.30 -6.90 0.51
N ALA A 15 -17.99 -7.47 -0.48
CA ALA A 15 -17.67 -7.27 -1.90
C ALA A 15 -17.79 -5.80 -2.32
N ALA A 16 -18.84 -5.10 -1.86
CA ALA A 16 -19.03 -3.68 -2.11
C ALA A 16 -17.91 -2.83 -1.47
N GLY A 17 -17.49 -3.16 -0.24
CA GLY A 17 -16.38 -2.48 0.44
C GLY A 17 -15.04 -2.63 -0.30
N GLN A 18 -14.75 -3.83 -0.81
CA GLN A 18 -13.53 -4.10 -1.59
C GLN A 18 -13.53 -3.33 -2.92
N GLN A 19 -14.67 -3.30 -3.61
CA GLN A 19 -14.82 -2.63 -4.89
C GLN A 19 -14.72 -1.09 -4.77
N VAL A 20 -15.25 -0.50 -3.70
CA VAL A 20 -15.16 0.96 -3.45
C VAL A 20 -13.72 1.39 -3.22
N THR A 21 -12.92 0.56 -2.53
CA THR A 21 -11.50 0.85 -2.27
C THR A 21 -10.70 0.92 -3.57
N ASP A 22 -10.88 -0.04 -4.48
CA ASP A 22 -10.19 -0.08 -5.76
C ASP A 22 -10.59 1.08 -6.69
N THR A 23 -11.86 1.52 -6.61
CA THR A 23 -12.39 2.59 -7.47
C THR A 23 -11.98 3.98 -6.99
N VAL A 24 -11.80 4.16 -5.67
CA VAL A 24 -11.46 5.47 -5.05
C VAL A 24 -9.95 5.66 -4.93
N PHE A 25 -9.19 4.62 -4.59
CA PHE A 25 -7.73 4.73 -4.38
C PHE A 25 -6.89 4.20 -5.56
N GLY A 26 -7.54 3.60 -6.56
CA GLY A 26 -6.86 2.91 -7.65
C GLY A 26 -6.23 1.59 -7.20
N ALA A 27 -5.76 0.80 -8.15
CA ALA A 27 -5.08 -0.46 -7.85
C ALA A 27 -3.74 -0.22 -7.13
N PRO A 28 -3.42 -1.00 -6.08
CA PRO A 28 -2.14 -0.86 -5.36
C PRO A 28 -0.96 -1.16 -6.28
N ILE A 29 0.08 -0.33 -6.21
CA ILE A 29 1.32 -0.50 -6.97
C ILE A 29 2.26 -1.43 -6.19
N ARG A 30 2.80 -2.45 -6.85
CA ARG A 30 3.86 -3.32 -6.29
C ARG A 30 5.21 -2.91 -6.87
N LEU A 31 6.18 -2.66 -5.99
CA LEU A 31 7.53 -2.24 -6.36
C LEU A 31 8.53 -3.35 -6.04
N GLY A 32 9.08 -3.98 -7.08
CA GLY A 32 10.18 -4.94 -6.93
C GLY A 32 11.52 -4.22 -6.77
N VAL A 33 12.29 -4.58 -5.75
CA VAL A 33 13.65 -4.07 -5.54
C VAL A 33 14.64 -5.22 -5.71
N THR A 34 15.58 -5.08 -6.65
CA THR A 34 16.57 -6.13 -6.98
C THR A 34 17.98 -5.56 -7.12
N GLY A 35 18.96 -6.44 -7.29
CA GLY A 35 20.39 -6.13 -7.41
C GLY A 35 21.26 -7.20 -6.77
N LEU A 36 22.55 -7.21 -7.15
CA LEU A 36 23.55 -8.14 -6.64
C LEU A 36 23.68 -8.10 -5.10
N ALA A 37 24.33 -9.11 -4.53
CA ALA A 37 24.68 -9.09 -3.11
C ALA A 37 25.46 -7.81 -2.77
N ARG A 38 25.14 -7.18 -1.62
CA ARG A 38 25.75 -5.92 -1.15
C ARG A 38 25.52 -4.69 -2.05
N SER A 39 24.63 -4.74 -3.04
CA SER A 39 24.29 -3.56 -3.86
C SER A 39 23.51 -2.45 -3.13
N GLY A 40 23.19 -2.64 -1.84
CA GLY A 40 22.51 -1.62 -1.04
C GLY A 40 20.97 -1.68 -1.04
N LYS A 41 20.34 -2.78 -1.51
CA LYS A 41 18.86 -2.94 -1.53
C LYS A 41 18.17 -2.61 -0.21
N THR A 42 18.72 -3.07 0.92
CA THR A 42 18.17 -2.80 2.25
C THR A 42 18.24 -1.32 2.60
N VAL A 43 19.40 -0.69 2.42
CA VAL A 43 19.60 0.74 2.67
C VAL A 43 18.67 1.58 1.78
N PHE A 44 18.50 1.17 0.53
CA PHE A 44 17.54 1.79 -0.39
C PHE A 44 16.11 1.71 0.14
N ILE A 45 15.61 0.51 0.48
CA ILE A 45 14.23 0.33 0.99
C ILE A 45 14.04 1.13 2.29
N THR A 46 14.96 1.00 3.25
CA THR A 46 14.87 1.70 4.53
C THR A 46 14.83 3.22 4.34
N SER A 47 15.72 3.77 3.51
CA SER A 47 15.75 5.22 3.26
C SER A 47 14.52 5.70 2.50
N LEU A 48 14.01 4.93 1.53
CA LEU A 48 12.78 5.26 0.81
C LEU A 48 11.60 5.35 1.79
N VAL A 49 11.39 4.31 2.61
CA VAL A 49 10.31 4.27 3.60
C VAL A 49 10.45 5.42 4.60
N ALA A 50 11.66 5.65 5.14
CA ALA A 50 11.90 6.73 6.08
C ALA A 50 11.57 8.12 5.50
N ASN A 51 11.96 8.39 4.24
CA ASN A 51 11.68 9.68 3.61
C ASN A 51 10.18 9.88 3.31
N LEU A 52 9.48 8.82 2.92
CA LEU A 52 8.02 8.86 2.70
C LEU A 52 7.30 9.20 4.01
N LEU A 53 7.63 8.50 5.10
CA LEU A 53 7.00 8.69 6.41
C LEU A 53 7.36 10.03 7.04
N ALA A 54 8.58 10.53 6.83
CA ALA A 54 9.01 11.81 7.38
C ALA A 54 8.35 13.03 6.70
N GLY A 55 7.61 12.84 5.61
CA GLY A 55 7.06 13.98 4.86
C GLY A 55 8.15 14.86 4.22
N GLY A 56 9.37 14.31 4.07
CA GLY A 56 10.56 15.07 3.71
C GLY A 56 10.51 15.61 2.27
N ARG A 57 11.42 16.54 1.97
CA ARG A 57 11.58 17.04 0.59
C ARG A 57 12.18 15.93 -0.28
N MET A 58 11.33 15.26 -1.05
CA MET A 58 11.72 14.33 -2.11
C MET A 58 11.59 15.03 -3.48
N PRO A 59 12.54 15.88 -3.91
CA PRO A 59 12.40 16.70 -5.12
C PRO A 59 12.28 15.88 -6.39
N GLN A 60 12.84 14.66 -6.42
CA GLN A 60 12.71 13.73 -7.55
C GLN A 60 11.32 13.06 -7.61
N LEU A 61 10.56 13.06 -6.51
CA LEU A 61 9.21 12.52 -6.46
C LEU A 61 8.19 13.64 -6.63
N ALA A 62 7.72 13.83 -7.86
CA ALA A 62 6.89 14.98 -8.26
C ALA A 62 5.58 15.18 -7.45
N ALA A 63 5.09 14.16 -6.76
CA ALA A 63 3.96 14.30 -5.83
C ALA A 63 4.40 15.04 -4.55
N PHE A 64 5.50 14.59 -3.92
CA PHE A 64 6.09 15.25 -2.76
C PHE A 64 6.65 16.64 -3.10
N ALA A 65 7.37 16.77 -4.22
CA ALA A 65 7.96 18.04 -4.64
C ALA A 65 6.92 19.15 -4.85
N LYS A 66 5.71 18.78 -5.26
CA LYS A 66 4.57 19.69 -5.46
C LYS A 66 3.63 19.77 -4.24
N GLY A 67 3.99 19.15 -3.12
CA GLY A 67 3.17 19.16 -1.90
C GLY A 67 1.81 18.49 -2.06
N ARG A 68 1.66 17.51 -2.97
CA ARG A 68 0.40 16.81 -3.24
C ARG A 68 0.16 15.58 -2.36
N VAL A 69 1.14 15.18 -1.55
CA VAL A 69 1.01 14.06 -0.62
C VAL A 69 0.64 14.62 0.75
N GLU A 70 -0.55 14.28 1.22
CA GLU A 70 -1.06 14.74 2.53
C GLU A 70 -0.56 13.86 3.67
N LEU A 71 -0.48 12.54 3.45
CA LEU A 71 -0.11 11.56 4.46
C LEU A 71 0.61 10.36 3.83
N ALA A 72 1.59 9.83 4.55
CA ALA A 72 2.17 8.52 4.31
C ALA A 72 2.20 7.74 5.62
N TYR A 73 1.74 6.48 5.59
CA TYR A 73 1.74 5.60 6.75
C TYR A 73 2.02 4.16 6.30
N LEU A 74 2.49 3.33 7.23
CA LEU A 74 2.67 1.91 6.97
C LEU A 74 1.33 1.20 7.16
N HIS A 75 0.89 0.54 6.10
CA HIS A 75 -0.21 -0.41 6.17
C HIS A 75 0.34 -1.81 6.49
N PRO A 76 -0.36 -2.62 7.29
CA PRO A 76 -0.01 -4.02 7.49
C PRO A 76 0.17 -4.74 6.15
N GLN A 77 1.19 -5.60 6.08
CA GLN A 77 1.43 -6.40 4.89
C GLN A 77 0.24 -7.34 4.65
N PRO A 78 -0.32 -7.38 3.43
CA PRO A 78 -1.51 -8.18 3.13
C PRO A 78 -1.26 -9.69 3.08
N ASP A 79 0.02 -10.11 3.11
CA ASP A 79 0.44 -11.50 3.02
C ASP A 79 1.42 -11.81 4.15
N ASP A 80 0.95 -12.55 5.15
CA ASP A 80 1.73 -12.96 6.33
C ASP A 80 2.70 -14.12 6.04
N THR A 81 2.66 -14.72 4.85
CA THR A 81 3.62 -15.76 4.45
C THR A 81 4.95 -15.18 3.99
N MET A 82 4.99 -13.86 3.74
CA MET A 82 6.17 -13.12 3.37
C MET A 82 6.95 -12.67 4.61
N ALA A 83 8.27 -12.53 4.46
CA ALA A 83 9.10 -11.91 5.49
C ALA A 83 8.71 -10.44 5.69
N ARG A 84 8.72 -9.99 6.95
CA ARG A 84 8.42 -8.60 7.38
C ARG A 84 9.70 -7.75 7.49
#